data_AF-A0ABD1NGR6-F1
#
_entry.id   AF-A0ABD1NGR6-F1
#
_cell.length_a   1.000
_cell.length_b   1.000
_cell.length_c   1.000
_cell.angle_alpha   90.00
_cell.angle_beta   90.00
_cell.angle_gamma   90.00
#
_symmetry.space_group_name_H-M   'P 1'
#
loop_
_entity.id
_entity.type
_entity.pdbx_description
1 polymer ?
#
loop_
_entity_poly.entity_id
_entity_poly.type
_entity_poly.pdbx_seq_one_letter_code
_entity_poly.pdbx_strand_id
1 'polypeptide(L)' 'MESIALLTLEEYVELNMSGSTKECTFGNIITSIQYWIIHSITIPSLFIAGWLVVSTGLAYDVFGNPAQTSILQRADKEFH' A
#
# COMPACT_ATOMS: atom_id res chain seq x y z
N MET A 1 -32.59 -31.80 28.89
CA MET A 1 -32.83 -30.89 27.76
C MET A 1 -32.03 -29.59 27.93
N GLU A 2 -32.00 -28.99 29.12
CA GLU A 2 -31.25 -27.74 29.37
C GLU A 2 -29.71 -27.87 29.30
N SER A 3 -29.15 -29.01 29.70
CA SER A 3 -27.71 -29.26 29.58
C SER A 3 -27.20 -29.28 28.13
N ILE A 4 -28.05 -29.66 27.16
CA ILE A 4 -27.70 -29.69 25.74
C ILE A 4 -27.66 -28.26 25.18
N ALA A 5 -28.59 -27.41 25.61
CA ALA A 5 -28.64 -26.00 25.24
C ALA A 5 -27.42 -25.21 25.77
N LEU A 6 -26.96 -25.52 26.99
CA LEU A 6 -25.76 -24.89 27.54
C LEU A 6 -24.49 -25.34 26.82
N LEU A 7 -24.37 -26.64 26.48
CA LEU A 7 -23.23 -27.12 25.68
C LEU A 7 -23.17 -26.44 24.31
N THR A 8 -24.31 -26.24 23.64
CA THR A 8 -24.35 -25.52 22.35
C THR A 8 -24.03 -24.03 22.44
N LEU A 9 -24.33 -23.38 23.57
CA LEU A 9 -24.01 -21.96 23.76
C LEU A 9 -22.55 -21.76 24.16
N GLU A 10 -22.01 -22.61 25.04
CA GLU A 10 -20.59 -22.60 25.38
C GLU A 10 -19.75 -22.91 24.12
N GLU A 11 -20.15 -23.89 23.31
CA GLU A 11 -19.52 -24.21 22.02
C GLU A 11 -19.65 -23.07 20.99
N TYR A 12 -20.79 -22.37 20.94
CA TYR A 12 -21.01 -21.22 20.06
C TYR A 12 -20.20 -19.98 20.50
N VAL A 13 -20.06 -19.77 21.80
CA VAL A 13 -19.21 -18.73 22.39
C VAL A 13 -17.74 -19.06 22.14
N GLU A 14 -17.33 -20.32 22.32
CA GLU A 14 -15.98 -20.80 22.04
C GLU A 14 -15.65 -20.72 20.54
N LEU A 15 -16.59 -21.02 19.64
CA LEU A 15 -16.48 -20.80 18.18
C LEU A 15 -16.38 -19.32 17.80
N ASN A 16 -17.09 -18.42 18.49
CA ASN A 16 -16.99 -16.97 18.27
C ASN A 16 -15.70 -16.36 18.85
N MET A 17 -15.07 -17.01 19.83
CA MET A 17 -13.79 -16.60 20.41
C MET A 17 -12.58 -17.27 19.74
N SER A 18 -12.82 -18.38 19.02
CA SER A 18 -11.82 -19.13 18.27
C SER A 18 -11.51 -18.46 16.93
N GLY A 19 -10.55 -17.54 16.97
CA GLY A 19 -9.63 -17.35 15.84
C GLY A 19 -9.99 -16.27 14.82
N SER A 20 -10.18 -15.03 15.24
CA SER A 20 -9.67 -13.92 14.41
C SER A 20 -8.24 -13.68 14.85
N THR A 21 -7.27 -13.86 13.96
CA THR A 21 -5.93 -13.33 14.18
C THR A 21 -6.09 -11.89 14.66
N LYS A 22 -5.40 -11.48 15.73
CA LYS A 22 -5.55 -10.16 16.36
C LYS A 22 -5.19 -8.96 15.45
N GLU A 23 -4.95 -9.21 14.18
CA GLU A 23 -4.77 -8.20 13.15
C GLU A 23 -6.13 -7.62 12.75
N CYS A 24 -6.17 -6.29 12.62
CA CYS A 24 -7.39 -5.61 12.21
C CYS A 24 -7.77 -6.09 10.81
N THR A 25 -8.95 -6.71 10.66
CA THR A 25 -9.47 -7.12 9.36
C THR A 25 -9.49 -5.91 8.42
N PHE A 26 -9.06 -6.07 7.18
CA PHE A 26 -8.91 -4.97 6.22
C PHE A 26 -10.19 -4.13 6.06
N GLY A 27 -11.37 -4.76 6.17
CA GLY A 27 -12.67 -4.07 6.18
C GLY A 27 -12.84 -3.07 7.34
N ASN A 28 -12.36 -3.39 8.54
CA ASN A 28 -12.39 -2.48 9.70
C ASN A 28 -11.38 -1.33 9.55
N ILE A 29 -10.31 -1.51 8.79
CA ILE A 29 -9.31 -0.47 8.52
C ILE A 29 -9.90 0.58 7.58
N ILE A 30 -10.46 0.17 6.44
CA ILE A 30 -11.03 1.11 5.46
C ILE A 30 -12.32 1.76 5.96
N THR A 31 -13.10 1.12 6.82
CA THR A 31 -14.31 1.75 7.39
C THR A 31 -14.03 2.66 8.58
N SER A 32 -12.79 2.66 9.09
CA SER A 32 -12.39 3.50 10.24
C SER A 32 -12.21 4.97 9.83
N ILE A 33 -12.86 5.87 10.58
CA ILE A 33 -12.73 7.33 10.38
C ILE A 33 -11.30 7.83 10.62
N GLN A 34 -10.60 7.26 11.61
CA GLN A 34 -9.23 7.67 11.95
C GLN A 34 -8.25 7.31 10.82
N TYR A 35 -8.50 6.17 10.16
CA TYR A 35 -7.74 5.77 8.99
C TYR A 35 -7.88 6.80 7.87
N TRP A 36 -9.10 7.25 7.55
CA TRP A 36 -9.33 8.28 6.54
C TRP A 36 -8.77 9.66 6.90
N ILE A 37 -8.85 10.07 8.17
CA ILE A 37 -8.28 11.36 8.60
C ILE A 37 -6.78 11.40 8.29
N ILE A 38 -6.05 10.33 8.58
CA ILE A 38 -4.61 10.25 8.32
C ILE A 38 -4.34 10.08 6.81
N HIS A 39 -5.02 9.13 6.18
CA HIS A 39 -4.76 8.76 4.78
C HIS A 39 -5.23 9.80 3.78
N SER A 40 -6.19 10.65 4.12
CA SER A 40 -6.60 11.78 3.28
C SER A 40 -5.51 12.84 3.12
N ILE A 41 -4.52 12.89 4.01
CA ILE A 41 -3.39 13.82 3.92
C ILE A 41 -2.16 13.09 3.36
N THR A 42 -1.86 11.91 3.89
CA THR A 42 -0.64 11.19 3.50
C THR A 42 -0.72 10.65 2.07
N ILE A 43 -1.85 10.09 1.63
CA ILE A 43 -1.98 9.55 0.27
C ILE A 43 -1.83 10.66 -0.78
N PRO A 44 -2.55 11.80 -0.72
CA PRO A 44 -2.36 12.87 -1.69
C PRO A 44 -0.96 13.50 -1.62
N SER A 45 -0.37 13.60 -0.42
CA SER A 45 1.01 14.12 -0.28
C SER A 45 2.03 13.23 -0.98
N LEU A 46 1.96 11.90 -0.81
CA LEU A 46 2.86 10.98 -1.51
C LEU A 46 2.65 11.03 -3.02
N PHE A 47 1.40 11.14 -3.47
CA PHE A 47 1.07 11.25 -4.89
C PHE A 47 1.67 12.51 -5.52
N ILE A 48 1.49 13.67 -4.88
CA ILE A 48 2.05 14.95 -5.34
C ILE A 48 3.58 14.94 -5.29
N ALA A 49 4.19 14.33 -4.27
CA ALA A 49 5.64 14.17 -4.20
C ALA A 49 6.17 13.35 -5.38
N GLY A 50 5.55 12.20 -5.68
CA GLY A 50 5.91 11.38 -6.84
C GLY A 50 5.73 12.14 -8.16
N TRP A 51 4.61 12.87 -8.29
CA TRP A 51 4.35 13.70 -9.46
C TRP A 51 5.40 14.80 -9.66
N LEU A 52 5.79 15.50 -8.59
CA LEU A 52 6.83 16.54 -8.63
C LEU A 52 8.20 15.96 -8.99
N VAL A 53 8.56 14.79 -8.45
CA VAL A 53 9.82 14.11 -8.77
C VAL A 53 9.95 13.83 -10.28
N VAL A 54 8.85 13.46 -10.93
CA VAL A 54 8.82 13.25 -12.40
C VAL A 54 8.77 14.59 -13.14
N SER A 55 7.90 15.51 -12.74
CA SER A 55 7.66 16.78 -13.45
C SER A 55 8.85 17.75 -13.40
N THR A 56 9.62 17.74 -12.33
CA THR A 56 10.82 18.60 -12.17
C THR A 56 12.05 18.05 -12.87
N GLY A 57 11.98 16.85 -13.42
CA GLY A 57 13.14 16.21 -14.05
C GLY A 57 14.09 15.51 -13.07
N LEU A 58 13.84 15.59 -11.75
CA LEU A 58 14.72 15.00 -10.74
C LEU A 58 14.90 13.48 -10.93
N ALA A 59 13.85 12.77 -11.34
CA ALA A 59 13.96 11.36 -11.67
C ALA A 59 14.96 11.09 -12.81
N TYR A 60 15.00 11.97 -13.82
CA TYR A 60 15.93 11.85 -14.94
C TYR A 60 17.36 12.25 -14.56
N ASP A 61 17.53 13.16 -13.59
CA ASP A 61 18.84 13.54 -13.05
C ASP A 61 19.43 12.43 -12.16
N VAL A 62 18.62 11.82 -11.29
CA VAL A 62 19.06 10.77 -10.35
C VAL A 62 19.29 9.43 -11.05
N PHE A 63 18.40 9.03 -11.96
CA PHE A 63 18.44 7.71 -12.59
C PHE A 63 19.02 7.73 -14.02
N GLY A 64 19.24 8.92 -14.58
CA GLY A 64 19.63 9.09 -15.99
C GLY A 64 18.48 8.81 -16.95
N ASN A 65 18.52 9.42 -18.14
CA ASN A 65 17.60 9.07 -19.22
C ASN A 65 18.20 7.94 -20.09
N PRO A 66 17.75 6.68 -19.96
CA PRO A 66 18.32 5.55 -20.70
C PRO A 66 18.17 5.69 -22.22
N ALA A 67 17.17 6.45 -22.67
CA ALA A 67 16.99 6.75 -24.08
C ALA A 67 18.10 7.67 -24.60
N GLN A 68 18.52 8.71 -23.87
CA GLN A 68 19.53 9.68 -24.36
C GLN A 68 20.97 9.17 -24.24
N THR A 69 21.29 8.37 -23.23
CA THR A 69 22.65 7.85 -23.05
C THR A 69 23.05 6.93 -24.19
N SER A 70 22.15 6.06 -24.65
CA SER A 70 22.44 5.09 -25.72
C SER A 70 22.63 5.72 -27.11
N ILE A 71 21.86 6.75 -27.46
CA ILE A 71 22.02 7.48 -28.73
C ILE A 71 23.27 8.35 -28.75
N LEU A 72 23.57 9.06 -27.66
CA LEU A 72 24.79 9.88 -27.57
C LEU A 72 26.05 9.00 -27.56
N GLN A 73 26.03 7.87 -26.85
CA GLN A 73 27.12 6.89 -26.89
C GLN A 73 27.27 6.19 -28.24
N ARG A 74 26.20 6.08 -29.03
CA ARG A 74 26.26 5.53 -30.39
C ARG A 74 26.81 6.54 -31.38
N ALA A 75 26.39 7.80 -31.30
CA ALA A 75 26.90 8.87 -32.13
C ALA A 75 28.41 9.07 -31.94
N ASP A 76 28.90 9.03 -30.70
CA ASP A 76 30.34 9.17 -30.38
C ASP A 76 31.22 8.04 -30.99
N LYS A 77 30.66 6.83 -31.17
CA LYS A 77 31.37 5.71 -31.81
C LYS A 77 31.37 5.74 -33.34
N GLU A 78 30.46 6.48 -33.96
CA GLU A 78 30.37 6.60 -35.42
C GLU A 78 31.28 7.71 -35.99
N PHE A 79 31.82 8.59 -35.14
CA PHE A 79 32.73 9.69 -35.50
C PHE A 79 34.23 9.38 -35.29
N HIS A 80 34.59 8.11 -35.08
CA HIS A 80 35.95 7.65 -34.82
C HIS A 80 36.33 6.46 -35.72
#